data_AF-A0A2D7WIV7-F1
#
_entry.id   AF-A0A2D7WIV7-F1
#
_cell.length_a   1.000
_cell.length_b   1.000
_cell.length_c   1.000
_cell.angle_alpha   90.00
_cell.angle_beta   90.00
_cell.angle_gamma   90.00
#
_symmetry.space_group_name_H-M   'P 1'
#
loop_
_entity.id
_entity.type
_entity.pdbx_description
1 polymer ?
#
loop_
_entity_poly.entity_id
_entity_poly.type
_entity_poly.pdbx_seq_one_letter_code
_entity_poly.pdbx_strand_id
1 'polypeptide(L)'
;MTAQATQRVLTLEPSDSQHLSALCGRLDEHLKLIEERLQVHIAARANTFQVSGEERAVDETVQLLKHLYRESVSGTTLNPEAIHLRMQQSHLEELPRSDNEPVVIRTKKGSIKPRGGNQQGYVRAIQSNDVNFGIGPAGTGKTYLAVACAVEALISHQVQRILLVRPAVEAGEKLGFLPGDLAQKIDPYLRPLYDALYEMLGNDTVTKLIERNVIEIAPLAYMRGRTLNDSFIILDEAQNTTREQMKMFLTRIGFGSTAVITGDATQIDLPRGTPSGLTHVMKVLDDVEGISLTYFQAKDVVRHPLVQKIVEAYAAFDDETAR
;
A
#
# COMPACT_ATOMS: atom_id res chain seq x y z
N MET A 1 -43.53 0.48 7.83
CA MET A 1 -43.41 1.70 7.00
C MET A 1 -42.81 1.25 5.69
N THR A 2 -43.60 1.23 4.62
CA THR A 2 -43.12 0.86 3.27
C THR A 2 -42.15 1.94 2.80
N ALA A 3 -40.86 1.60 2.74
CA ALA A 3 -39.83 2.48 2.19
C ALA A 3 -40.26 2.91 0.78
N GLN A 4 -40.33 4.22 0.54
CA GLN A 4 -40.60 4.74 -0.80
C GLN A 4 -39.46 4.30 -1.73
N ALA A 5 -39.80 3.62 -2.82
CA ALA A 5 -38.83 3.28 -3.85
C ALA A 5 -38.32 4.59 -4.47
N THR A 6 -37.02 4.85 -4.29
CA THR A 6 -36.33 5.98 -4.90
C THR A 6 -36.13 5.67 -6.37
N GLN A 7 -36.44 6.64 -7.23
CA GLN A 7 -36.27 6.51 -8.68
C GLN A 7 -35.35 7.62 -9.18
N ARG A 8 -34.31 7.25 -9.95
CA ARG A 8 -33.40 8.21 -10.61
C ARG A 8 -33.32 7.93 -12.11
N VAL A 9 -33.25 9.00 -12.88
CA VAL A 9 -33.07 8.96 -14.34
C VAL A 9 -31.67 9.45 -14.66
N LEU A 10 -30.95 8.64 -15.44
CA LEU A 10 -29.59 8.89 -15.91
C LEU A 10 -29.61 8.98 -17.43
N THR A 11 -29.06 10.05 -17.99
CA THR A 11 -28.79 10.16 -19.43
C THR A 11 -27.28 10.03 -19.63
N LEU A 12 -26.86 9.12 -20.51
CA LEU A 12 -25.46 8.89 -20.85
C LEU A 12 -25.13 9.58 -22.18
N GLU A 13 -24.05 10.36 -22.19
CA GLU A 13 -23.55 11.06 -23.37
C GLU A 13 -22.06 10.78 -23.54
N PRO A 14 -21.56 10.63 -24.79
CA PRO A 14 -22.25 10.81 -26.08
C PRO A 14 -23.26 9.71 -26.46
N SER A 15 -24.31 10.01 -27.24
CA SER A 15 -25.31 8.98 -27.61
C SER A 15 -24.80 8.03 -28.70
N ASP A 16 -23.83 7.18 -28.37
CA ASP A 16 -23.26 6.18 -29.28
C ASP A 16 -23.89 4.79 -29.05
N SER A 17 -24.55 4.27 -30.08
CA SER A 17 -25.20 2.96 -30.05
C SER A 17 -24.24 1.81 -29.77
N GLN A 18 -22.96 1.90 -30.17
CA GLN A 18 -21.98 0.84 -29.97
C GLN A 18 -21.60 0.73 -28.49
N HIS A 19 -21.35 1.85 -27.83
CA HIS A 19 -21.01 1.90 -26.41
C HIS A 19 -22.18 1.53 -25.51
N LEU A 20 -23.40 1.98 -25.88
CA LEU A 20 -24.62 1.62 -25.16
C LEU A 20 -24.93 0.12 -25.28
N SER A 21 -24.72 -0.48 -26.47
CA SER A 21 -24.89 -1.92 -26.65
C SER A 21 -23.84 -2.73 -25.88
N ALA A 22 -22.60 -2.26 -25.80
CA ALA A 22 -21.55 -2.91 -25.01
C ALA A 22 -21.84 -2.84 -23.50
N LEU A 23 -22.39 -1.72 -23.03
CA LEU A 23 -22.82 -1.56 -21.64
C LEU A 23 -23.95 -2.53 -21.27
N CYS A 24 -24.98 -2.66 -22.11
CA CYS A 24 -26.13 -3.54 -21.83
C CYS A 24 -25.77 -5.04 -21.95
N GLY A 25 -24.78 -5.37 -22.78
CA GLY A 25 -24.43 -6.76 -23.07
C GLY A 25 -25.47 -7.44 -23.97
N ARG A 26 -25.28 -8.74 -24.24
CA ARG A 26 -26.20 -9.47 -25.11
C ARG A 26 -27.52 -9.73 -24.37
N LEU A 27 -28.65 -9.30 -24.94
CA LEU A 27 -29.99 -9.47 -24.33
C LEU A 27 -30.10 -8.87 -22.91
N ASP A 28 -29.44 -7.73 -22.70
CA ASP A 28 -29.39 -6.99 -21.44
C ASP A 28 -28.79 -7.80 -20.26
N GLU A 29 -27.93 -8.78 -20.56
CA GLU A 29 -27.32 -9.66 -19.55
C GLU A 29 -26.55 -8.89 -18.47
N HIS A 30 -25.90 -7.79 -18.83
CA HIS A 30 -25.15 -6.96 -17.88
C HIS A 30 -26.08 -6.21 -16.93
N LEU A 31 -27.20 -5.69 -17.43
CA LEU A 31 -28.17 -4.97 -16.61
C LEU A 31 -28.83 -5.92 -15.62
N LYS A 32 -29.23 -7.12 -16.06
CA LYS A 32 -29.82 -8.15 -15.19
C LYS A 32 -28.87 -8.57 -14.07
N LEU A 33 -27.58 -8.75 -14.36
CA LEU A 33 -26.57 -9.05 -13.33
C LEU A 33 -26.46 -7.94 -12.28
N ILE A 34 -26.56 -6.68 -12.70
CA ILE A 34 -26.53 -5.53 -11.79
C ILE A 34 -27.81 -5.47 -10.94
N GLU A 35 -28.97 -5.66 -11.56
CA GLU A 35 -30.29 -5.72 -10.89
C GLU A 35 -30.34 -6.80 -9.81
N GLU A 36 -29.93 -8.03 -10.14
CA GLU A 36 -29.94 -9.16 -9.19
C GLU A 36 -29.07 -8.92 -7.97
N ARG A 37 -27.93 -8.24 -8.15
CA ARG A 37 -26.92 -8.13 -7.09
C ARG A 37 -27.06 -6.87 -6.24
N LEU A 38 -27.49 -5.75 -6.83
CA LEU A 38 -27.77 -4.51 -6.08
C LEU A 38 -29.24 -4.40 -5.65
N GLN A 39 -30.08 -5.39 -6.00
CA GLN A 39 -31.50 -5.42 -5.64
C GLN A 39 -32.25 -4.17 -6.13
N VAL A 40 -31.96 -3.76 -7.37
CA VAL A 40 -32.57 -2.61 -8.06
C VAL A 40 -33.27 -3.08 -9.34
N HIS A 41 -34.11 -2.23 -9.91
CA HIS A 41 -34.68 -2.41 -11.24
C HIS A 41 -34.17 -1.32 -12.18
N ILE A 42 -33.72 -1.69 -13.38
CA ILE A 42 -33.10 -0.84 -14.40
C ILE A 42 -33.90 -0.95 -15.70
N ALA A 43 -34.50 0.16 -16.14
CA ALA A 43 -35.14 0.26 -17.45
C ALA A 43 -34.26 1.11 -18.39
N ALA A 44 -33.77 0.52 -19.47
CA ALA A 44 -32.98 1.20 -20.48
C ALA A 44 -33.83 1.56 -21.72
N ARG A 45 -33.76 2.82 -22.16
CA ARG A 45 -34.33 3.29 -23.44
C ARG A 45 -33.32 4.20 -24.13
N ALA A 46 -32.74 3.73 -25.23
CA ALA A 46 -31.67 4.42 -25.95
C ALA A 46 -30.51 4.80 -25.00
N ASN A 47 -30.24 6.08 -24.81
CA ASN A 47 -29.21 6.59 -23.91
C ASN A 47 -29.73 6.98 -22.51
N THR A 48 -31.01 6.71 -22.23
CA THR A 48 -31.65 7.03 -20.96
C THR A 48 -31.90 5.76 -20.14
N PHE A 49 -31.39 5.75 -18.91
CA PHE A 49 -31.50 4.66 -17.95
C PHE A 49 -32.29 5.13 -16.74
N GLN A 50 -33.31 4.38 -16.37
CA GLN A 50 -34.12 4.64 -15.19
C GLN A 50 -33.83 3.54 -14.17
N VAL A 51 -33.37 3.94 -12.98
CA VAL A 51 -33.05 3.03 -11.88
C VAL A 51 -34.04 3.27 -10.73
N SER A 52 -34.63 2.20 -10.21
CA SER A 52 -35.56 2.25 -9.07
C SER A 52 -35.21 1.20 -8.02
N GLY A 53 -35.26 1.58 -6.74
CA GLY A 53 -34.91 0.71 -5.61
C GLY A 53 -34.73 1.49 -4.31
N GLU A 54 -33.96 0.94 -3.37
CA GLU A 54 -33.54 1.65 -2.16
C GLU A 54 -32.57 2.80 -2.52
N GLU A 55 -32.68 3.95 -1.85
CA GLU A 55 -31.90 5.16 -2.18
C GLU A 55 -30.40 4.92 -2.34
N ARG A 56 -29.80 4.17 -1.42
CA ARG A 56 -28.37 3.83 -1.46
C ARG A 56 -28.02 2.93 -2.65
N ALA A 57 -28.82 1.89 -2.89
CA ALA A 57 -28.62 0.97 -4.00
C ALA A 57 -28.80 1.65 -5.37
N VAL A 58 -29.75 2.59 -5.47
CA VAL A 58 -29.97 3.42 -6.67
C VAL A 58 -28.75 4.28 -6.95
N ASP A 59 -28.16 4.89 -5.92
CA ASP A 59 -26.99 5.76 -6.06
C ASP A 59 -25.74 4.99 -6.48
N GLU A 60 -25.50 3.84 -5.87
CA GLU A 60 -24.42 2.91 -6.26
C GLU A 60 -24.60 2.45 -7.71
N THR A 61 -25.81 2.08 -8.11
CA THR A 61 -26.12 1.65 -9.49
C THR A 61 -25.89 2.77 -10.50
N VAL A 62 -26.30 4.00 -10.21
CA VAL A 62 -26.11 5.15 -11.11
C VAL A 62 -24.62 5.44 -11.31
N GLN A 63 -23.79 5.34 -10.26
CA GLN A 63 -22.34 5.52 -10.40
C GLN A 63 -21.69 4.40 -11.20
N LEU A 64 -22.10 3.15 -10.95
CA LEU A 64 -21.62 1.98 -11.69
C LEU A 64 -21.93 2.10 -13.19
N LEU A 65 -23.16 2.47 -13.56
CA LEU A 65 -23.55 2.67 -14.96
C LEU A 65 -22.72 3.76 -15.65
N LYS A 66 -22.44 4.87 -14.97
CA LYS A 66 -21.57 5.93 -15.51
C LYS A 66 -20.14 5.45 -15.70
N HIS A 67 -19.61 4.66 -14.75
CA HIS A 67 -18.25 4.15 -14.81
C HIS A 67 -18.09 3.16 -15.98
N LEU A 68 -18.95 2.15 -16.05
CA LEU A 68 -18.95 1.15 -17.12
C LEU A 68 -19.12 1.79 -18.51
N TYR A 69 -19.96 2.83 -18.60
CA TYR A 69 -20.12 3.57 -19.84
C TYR A 69 -18.83 4.29 -20.28
N ARG A 70 -18.11 4.95 -19.36
CA ARG A 70 -16.81 5.57 -19.66
C ARG A 70 -15.77 4.53 -20.10
N GLU A 71 -15.76 3.36 -19.46
CA GLU A 71 -14.86 2.27 -19.84
C GLU A 71 -15.14 1.77 -21.25
N SER A 72 -16.42 1.64 -21.61
CA SER A 72 -16.82 1.30 -22.98
C SER A 72 -16.32 2.35 -23.98
N VAL A 73 -16.45 3.65 -23.66
CA VAL A 73 -15.93 4.75 -24.50
C VAL A 73 -14.41 4.69 -24.63
N SER A 74 -13.69 4.27 -23.58
CA SER A 74 -12.22 4.11 -23.61
C SER A 74 -11.72 2.88 -24.38
N GLY A 75 -12.63 2.06 -24.94
CA GLY A 75 -12.31 0.86 -25.72
C GLY A 75 -12.08 -0.41 -24.89
N THR A 76 -12.47 -0.40 -23.61
CA THR A 76 -12.39 -1.59 -22.75
C THR A 76 -13.54 -2.55 -23.06
N THR A 77 -13.23 -3.83 -23.25
CA THR A 77 -14.24 -4.87 -23.48
C THR A 77 -14.97 -5.21 -22.18
N LEU A 78 -16.28 -4.90 -22.12
CA LEU A 78 -17.12 -5.25 -20.99
C LEU A 78 -17.58 -6.70 -21.12
N ASN A 79 -17.20 -7.55 -20.17
CA ASN A 79 -17.68 -8.92 -20.04
C ASN A 79 -18.29 -9.12 -18.63
N PRO A 80 -19.09 -10.20 -18.41
CA PRO A 80 -19.72 -10.45 -17.11
C PRO A 80 -18.74 -10.54 -15.94
N GLU A 81 -17.53 -11.07 -16.15
CA GLU A 81 -16.48 -11.16 -15.12
C GLU A 81 -15.93 -9.79 -14.73
N ALA A 82 -15.71 -8.89 -15.69
CA ALA A 82 -15.26 -7.52 -15.45
C ALA A 82 -16.32 -6.72 -14.69
N ILE A 83 -17.59 -6.90 -15.02
CA ILE A 83 -18.70 -6.26 -14.28
C ILE A 83 -18.73 -6.77 -12.85
N HIS A 84 -18.60 -8.08 -12.63
CA HIS A 84 -18.54 -8.65 -11.29
C HIS A 84 -17.38 -8.09 -10.45
N LEU A 85 -16.19 -7.96 -11.04
CA LEU A 85 -15.02 -7.36 -10.40
C LEU A 85 -15.25 -5.88 -10.04
N ARG A 86 -15.88 -5.10 -10.93
CA ARG A 86 -16.22 -3.68 -10.67
C ARG A 86 -17.26 -3.53 -9.56
N MET A 87 -18.24 -4.43 -9.48
CA MET A 87 -19.24 -4.45 -8.40
C MET A 87 -18.63 -4.80 -7.04
N GLN A 88 -17.59 -5.64 -7.00
CA GLN A 88 -16.84 -5.90 -5.76
C GLN A 88 -16.02 -4.68 -5.32
N GLN A 89 -15.50 -3.92 -6.28
CA GLN A 89 -14.75 -2.70 -6.01
C GLN A 89 -15.66 -1.56 -5.50
N SER A 90 -16.88 -1.41 -6.04
CA SER A 90 -17.82 -0.37 -5.62
C SER A 90 -18.39 -0.56 -4.20
N HIS A 91 -18.47 -1.80 -3.70
CA HIS A 91 -18.91 -2.05 -2.31
C HIS A 91 -17.81 -1.78 -1.26
N LEU A 92 -16.58 -1.51 -1.72
CA LEU A 92 -15.45 -1.09 -0.88
C LEU A 92 -15.28 0.46 -0.87
N GLU A 93 -16.16 1.20 -1.57
CA GLU A 93 -16.02 2.65 -1.85
C GLU A 93 -16.80 3.60 -0.90
N GLU A 94 -17.20 3.17 0.30
CA GLU A 94 -17.60 4.12 1.36
C GLU A 94 -16.39 4.78 2.06
N LEU A 95 -15.48 5.36 1.27
CA LEU A 95 -14.46 6.31 1.73
C LEU A 95 -14.32 7.43 0.68
N PRO A 96 -14.10 8.68 1.11
CA PRO A 96 -14.36 9.86 0.28
C PRO A 96 -13.42 9.95 -0.93
N ARG A 97 -14.06 10.09 -2.10
CA ARG A 97 -13.61 10.66 -3.39
C ARG A 97 -12.18 10.40 -3.89
N SER A 98 -12.17 9.62 -4.98
CA SER A 98 -11.40 9.81 -6.21
C SER A 98 -9.89 9.62 -6.14
N ASP A 99 -9.46 8.36 -6.24
CA ASP A 99 -8.24 7.94 -6.93
C ASP A 99 -8.45 6.46 -7.30
N ASN A 100 -8.93 6.14 -8.49
CA ASN A 100 -9.17 4.74 -8.90
C ASN A 100 -8.31 4.34 -10.10
N GLU A 101 -7.18 5.00 -10.27
CA GLU A 101 -6.11 4.42 -11.06
C GLU A 101 -5.32 3.45 -10.16
N PRO A 102 -5.07 2.22 -10.64
CA PRO A 102 -4.19 1.31 -9.93
C PRO A 102 -2.83 1.98 -9.81
N VAL A 103 -2.36 2.16 -8.58
CA VAL A 103 -1.04 2.76 -8.36
C VAL A 103 -0.01 1.80 -8.95
N VAL A 104 0.83 2.30 -9.85
CA VAL A 104 1.89 1.51 -10.47
C VAL A 104 3.21 2.20 -10.19
N ILE A 105 4.07 1.52 -9.45
CA ILE A 105 5.41 2.01 -9.16
C ILE A 105 6.32 1.61 -10.31
N ARG A 106 6.95 2.59 -10.96
CA ARG A 106 7.85 2.35 -12.09
C ARG A 106 9.28 2.19 -11.61
N THR A 107 9.90 1.07 -12.00
CA THR A 107 11.33 0.79 -11.75
C THR A 107 12.06 0.53 -13.06
N LYS A 108 13.39 0.51 -13.00
CA LYS A 108 14.22 0.24 -14.19
C LYS A 108 14.00 -1.17 -14.75
N LYS A 109 13.68 -2.14 -13.90
CA LYS A 109 13.47 -3.55 -14.29
C LYS A 109 12.01 -3.95 -14.52
N GLY A 110 11.05 -3.06 -14.28
CA GLY A 110 9.63 -3.33 -14.49
C GLY A 110 8.71 -2.48 -13.63
N SER A 111 7.42 -2.84 -13.61
CA SER A 111 6.41 -2.17 -12.78
C SER A 111 6.04 -3.00 -11.56
N ILE A 112 6.04 -2.40 -10.37
CA ILE A 112 5.54 -3.01 -9.14
C ILE A 112 4.12 -2.50 -8.90
N LYS A 113 3.19 -3.43 -8.64
CA LYS A 113 1.79 -3.11 -8.35
C LYS A 113 1.46 -3.53 -6.92
N PRO A 114 1.12 -2.59 -6.00
CA PRO A 114 0.53 -2.94 -4.72
C PRO A 114 -0.72 -3.82 -4.91
N ARG A 115 -0.88 -4.78 -4.01
CA ARG A 115 -1.95 -5.77 -4.02
C ARG A 115 -2.95 -5.45 -2.91
N GLY A 116 -4.22 -5.33 -3.26
CA GLY A 116 -5.27 -4.99 -2.31
C GLY A 116 -5.36 -3.48 -2.02
N GLY A 117 -6.41 -3.07 -1.30
CA GLY A 117 -6.69 -1.66 -1.03
C GLY A 117 -5.70 -1.03 -0.06
N ASN A 118 -5.28 -1.76 0.99
CA ASN A 118 -4.42 -1.21 2.04
C ASN A 118 -3.00 -0.89 1.53
N GLN A 119 -2.43 -1.77 0.70
CA GLN A 119 -1.15 -1.51 0.04
C GLN A 119 -1.23 -0.33 -0.95
N GLN A 120 -2.35 -0.18 -1.66
CA GLN A 120 -2.55 0.98 -2.55
C GLN A 120 -2.64 2.28 -1.76
N GLY A 121 -3.42 2.29 -0.67
CA GLY A 121 -3.52 3.42 0.25
C GLY A 121 -2.16 3.81 0.82
N TYR A 122 -1.37 2.82 1.24
CA TYR A 122 0.00 3.04 1.74
C TYR A 122 0.90 3.73 0.71
N VAL A 123 0.91 3.26 -0.54
CA VAL A 123 1.75 3.87 -1.59
C VAL A 123 1.28 5.29 -1.89
N ARG A 124 -0.03 5.55 -1.95
CA ARG A 124 -0.54 6.92 -2.15
C ARG A 124 -0.18 7.84 -0.99
N ALA A 125 -0.24 7.33 0.24
CA ALA A 125 0.16 8.06 1.42
C ALA A 125 1.63 8.48 1.31
N ILE A 126 2.52 7.56 0.92
CA ILE A 126 3.95 7.85 0.68
C ILE A 126 4.14 8.93 -0.38
N GLN A 127 3.35 8.91 -1.45
CA GLN A 127 3.46 9.88 -2.55
C GLN A 127 2.92 11.28 -2.18
N SER A 128 2.11 11.40 -1.12
CA SER A 128 1.42 12.65 -0.76
C SER A 128 1.87 13.26 0.57
N ASN A 129 2.61 12.52 1.41
CA ASN A 129 3.03 12.97 2.73
C ASN A 129 4.55 12.87 2.90
N ASP A 130 5.12 13.78 3.69
CA ASP A 130 6.55 13.82 3.96
C ASP A 130 6.98 12.74 4.96
N VAL A 131 6.10 12.33 5.89
CA VAL A 131 6.39 11.30 6.88
C VAL A 131 5.31 10.22 6.87
N ASN A 132 5.71 8.97 6.74
CA ASN A 132 4.78 7.86 6.54
C ASN A 132 5.14 6.69 7.44
N PHE A 133 4.16 6.13 8.14
CA PHE A 133 4.35 4.95 8.97
C PHE A 133 3.63 3.75 8.39
N GLY A 134 4.38 2.71 8.04
CA GLY A 134 3.84 1.40 7.66
C GLY A 134 3.96 0.42 8.82
N ILE A 135 2.85 0.10 9.48
CA ILE A 135 2.85 -0.67 10.74
C ILE A 135 2.08 -1.97 10.54
N GLY A 136 2.70 -3.11 10.79
CA GLY A 136 1.99 -4.39 10.79
C GLY A 136 2.88 -5.59 10.51
N PRO A 137 2.29 -6.79 10.31
CA PRO A 137 3.02 -8.05 10.35
C PRO A 137 4.00 -8.23 9.19
N ALA A 138 4.95 -9.15 9.36
CA ALA A 138 5.89 -9.54 8.32
C ALA A 138 5.17 -10.18 7.10
N GLY A 139 5.61 -9.82 5.89
CA GLY A 139 5.03 -10.31 4.64
C GLY A 139 3.83 -9.51 4.11
N THR A 140 3.51 -8.37 4.72
CA THR A 140 2.49 -7.41 4.24
C THR A 140 3.00 -6.48 3.13
N GLY A 141 4.29 -6.54 2.80
CA GLY A 141 4.90 -5.74 1.75
C GLY A 141 5.30 -4.32 2.16
N LYS A 142 5.10 -3.91 3.42
CA LYS A 142 5.38 -2.55 3.92
C LYS A 142 6.79 -2.02 3.58
N THR A 143 7.83 -2.80 3.84
CA THR A 143 9.23 -2.41 3.58
C THR A 143 9.54 -2.49 2.09
N TYR A 144 9.07 -3.52 1.39
CA TYR A 144 9.28 -3.69 -0.05
C TYR A 144 8.65 -2.56 -0.87
N LEU A 145 7.40 -2.18 -0.56
CA LEU A 145 6.70 -1.08 -1.22
C LEU A 145 7.36 0.28 -0.90
N ALA A 146 7.89 0.47 0.32
CA ALA A 146 8.64 1.67 0.66
C ALA A 146 9.92 1.79 -0.20
N VAL A 147 10.67 0.70 -0.37
CA VAL A 147 11.85 0.67 -1.24
C VAL A 147 11.46 0.92 -2.70
N ALA A 148 10.34 0.37 -3.16
CA ALA A 148 9.83 0.62 -4.50
C ALA A 148 9.53 2.11 -4.73
N CYS A 149 8.85 2.78 -3.78
CA CYS A 149 8.59 4.22 -3.84
C CYS A 149 9.90 5.03 -3.84
N ALA A 150 10.88 4.64 -3.03
CA ALA A 150 12.18 5.31 -2.98
C ALA A 150 12.91 5.24 -4.33
N VAL A 151 12.89 4.07 -4.96
CA VAL A 151 13.48 3.84 -6.29
C VAL A 151 12.78 4.68 -7.34
N GLU A 152 11.44 4.74 -7.33
CA GLU A 152 10.67 5.58 -8.24
C GLU A 152 11.00 7.07 -8.05
N ALA A 153 11.03 7.56 -6.81
CA ALA A 153 11.39 8.94 -6.49
C ALA A 153 12.81 9.30 -6.95
N LEU A 154 13.76 8.36 -6.84
CA LEU A 154 15.14 8.56 -7.32
C LEU A 154 15.21 8.60 -8.85
N ILE A 155 14.54 7.68 -9.55
CA ILE A 155 14.55 7.62 -11.02
C ILE A 155 13.82 8.82 -11.63
N SER A 156 12.76 9.29 -10.99
CA SER A 156 12.00 10.47 -11.40
C SER A 156 12.63 11.80 -10.99
N HIS A 157 13.83 11.76 -10.38
CA HIS A 157 14.57 12.93 -9.91
C HIS A 157 13.82 13.79 -8.87
N GLN A 158 12.86 13.21 -8.15
CA GLN A 158 12.19 13.87 -7.02
C GLN A 158 13.11 13.97 -5.81
N VAL A 159 14.00 12.99 -5.63
CA VAL A 159 15.04 13.00 -4.61
C VAL A 159 16.42 12.76 -5.24
N GLN A 160 17.47 13.20 -4.55
CA GLN A 160 18.84 13.01 -5.01
C GLN A 160 19.50 11.75 -4.44
N ARG A 161 18.97 11.24 -3.32
CA ARG A 161 19.57 10.10 -2.59
C ARG A 161 18.54 9.27 -1.84
N ILE A 162 18.84 8.00 -1.64
CA ILE A 162 18.08 7.06 -0.80
C ILE A 162 18.93 6.73 0.43
N LEU A 163 18.36 6.86 1.62
CA LEU A 163 18.99 6.45 2.88
C LEU A 163 18.21 5.30 3.49
N LEU A 164 18.86 4.16 3.64
CA LEU A 164 18.31 2.98 4.31
C LEU A 164 18.89 2.90 5.72
N VAL A 165 18.01 2.98 6.71
CA VAL A 165 18.36 3.08 8.12
C VAL A 165 17.71 1.95 8.89
N ARG A 166 18.49 1.30 9.76
CA ARG A 166 18.00 0.25 10.67
C ARG A 166 18.60 0.48 12.06
N PRO A 167 17.84 0.33 13.16
CA PRO A 167 18.40 0.38 14.50
C PRO A 167 19.30 -0.83 14.75
N ALA A 168 20.41 -0.62 15.46
CA ALA A 168 21.25 -1.71 15.90
C ALA A 168 20.61 -2.33 17.15
N VAL A 169 19.92 -3.46 16.98
CA VAL A 169 19.37 -4.26 18.08
C VAL A 169 19.77 -5.72 17.86
N GLU A 170 20.25 -6.34 18.94
CA GLU A 170 20.67 -7.74 18.95
C GLU A 170 19.42 -8.62 18.98
N ALA A 171 18.87 -8.95 17.81
CA ALA A 171 17.75 -9.89 17.73
C ALA A 171 18.29 -11.32 17.94
N GLY A 172 18.09 -11.86 19.15
CA GLY A 172 18.32 -13.27 19.49
C GLY A 172 19.78 -13.69 19.70
N GLU A 173 20.71 -13.31 18.81
CA GLU A 173 22.15 -13.63 18.92
C GLU A 173 22.96 -12.38 19.29
N LYS A 174 23.85 -12.49 20.29
CA LYS A 174 24.74 -11.39 20.69
C LYS A 174 25.56 -10.95 19.47
N LEU A 175 25.52 -9.66 19.10
CA LEU A 175 26.30 -9.09 17.98
C LEU A 175 27.82 -9.32 18.14
N GLY A 176 28.24 -9.67 19.37
CA GLY A 176 29.61 -10.00 19.77
C GLY A 176 30.27 -11.19 19.05
N PHE A 177 29.58 -11.98 18.22
CA PHE A 177 30.16 -13.19 17.61
C PHE A 177 30.47 -13.12 16.11
N LEU A 178 30.03 -12.08 15.37
CA LEU A 178 30.43 -11.93 13.98
C LEU A 178 31.85 -11.32 13.92
N PRO A 179 32.87 -11.99 13.35
CA PRO A 179 34.18 -11.39 13.11
C PRO A 179 34.06 -10.34 12.01
N GLY A 180 34.71 -9.18 12.17
CA GLY A 180 34.69 -8.11 11.17
C GLY A 180 34.46 -6.70 11.74
N ASP A 181 34.49 -5.70 10.86
CA ASP A 181 34.13 -4.32 11.19
C ASP A 181 32.62 -4.16 11.45
N LEU A 182 32.20 -3.02 12.00
CA LEU A 182 30.79 -2.78 12.34
C LEU A 182 29.86 -2.91 11.11
N ALA A 183 30.34 -2.61 9.92
CA ALA A 183 29.56 -2.74 8.69
C ALA A 183 29.32 -4.22 8.33
N GLN A 184 30.35 -5.06 8.42
CA GLN A 184 30.27 -6.51 8.17
C GLN A 184 29.33 -7.22 9.15
N LYS A 185 29.16 -6.70 10.37
CA LYS A 185 28.24 -7.26 11.37
C LYS A 185 26.78 -6.89 11.13
N ILE A 186 26.52 -5.76 10.49
CA ILE A 186 25.16 -5.24 10.24
C ILE A 186 24.65 -5.71 8.87
N ASP A 187 25.54 -6.03 7.93
CA ASP A 187 25.23 -6.46 6.57
C ASP A 187 24.18 -7.59 6.47
N PRO A 188 24.19 -8.65 7.30
CA PRO A 188 23.17 -9.70 7.24
C PRO A 188 21.74 -9.19 7.49
N TYR A 189 21.59 -8.20 8.37
CA TYR A 189 20.28 -7.62 8.72
C TYR A 189 19.76 -6.65 7.66
N LEU A 190 20.63 -6.16 6.79
CA LEU A 190 20.30 -5.23 5.72
C LEU A 190 20.05 -5.95 4.38
N ARG A 191 20.37 -7.25 4.30
CA ARG A 191 20.22 -8.07 3.10
C ARG A 191 18.83 -8.01 2.45
N PRO A 192 17.71 -8.06 3.19
CA PRO A 192 16.39 -7.92 2.58
C PRO A 192 16.18 -6.60 1.81
N LEU A 193 16.82 -5.52 2.26
CA LEU A 193 16.76 -4.22 1.56
C LEU A 193 17.63 -4.24 0.29
N TYR A 194 18.80 -4.87 0.33
CA TYR A 194 19.65 -5.07 -0.85
C TYR A 194 18.93 -5.89 -1.91
N ASP A 195 18.32 -7.01 -1.53
CA ASP A 195 17.60 -7.89 -2.45
C ASP A 195 16.47 -7.13 -3.18
N ALA A 196 15.70 -6.32 -2.45
CA ALA A 196 14.67 -5.46 -3.03
C ALA A 196 15.25 -4.44 -4.04
N LEU A 197 16.36 -3.77 -3.69
CA LEU A 197 17.02 -2.85 -4.61
C LEU A 197 17.55 -3.55 -5.86
N TYR A 198 18.17 -4.73 -5.73
CA TYR A 198 18.69 -5.51 -6.84
C TYR A 198 17.60 -6.01 -7.79
N GLU A 199 16.44 -6.35 -7.25
CA GLU A 199 15.25 -6.70 -8.02
C GLU A 199 14.76 -5.52 -8.87
N MET A 200 14.78 -4.29 -8.32
CA MET A 200 14.21 -3.10 -8.96
C MET A 200 15.16 -2.37 -9.92
N LEU A 201 16.45 -2.31 -9.58
CA LEU A 201 17.48 -1.55 -10.31
C LEU A 201 18.53 -2.42 -11.00
N GLY A 202 18.74 -3.64 -10.49
CA GLY A 202 19.83 -4.53 -10.91
C GLY A 202 21.14 -4.32 -10.17
N ASN A 203 21.86 -5.43 -9.96
CA ASN A 203 23.10 -5.50 -9.19
C ASN A 203 24.09 -4.39 -9.58
N ASP A 204 24.51 -4.34 -10.85
CA ASP A 204 25.50 -3.37 -11.32
C ASP A 204 25.09 -1.91 -11.09
N THR A 205 23.79 -1.62 -11.18
CA THR A 205 23.28 -0.25 -10.96
C THR A 205 23.32 0.09 -9.48
N VAL A 206 22.84 -0.82 -8.63
CA VAL A 206 22.83 -0.63 -7.17
C VAL A 206 24.26 -0.47 -6.64
N THR A 207 25.19 -1.32 -7.04
CA THR A 207 26.61 -1.22 -6.63
C THR A 207 27.18 0.15 -6.99
N LYS A 208 26.99 0.64 -8.22
CA LYS A 208 27.45 1.98 -8.63
C LYS A 208 26.80 3.12 -7.84
N LEU A 209 25.52 2.99 -7.50
CA LEU A 209 24.80 4.00 -6.73
C LEU A 209 25.27 4.03 -5.27
N ILE A 210 25.61 2.88 -4.70
CA ILE A 210 26.21 2.78 -3.37
C ILE A 210 27.61 3.38 -3.36
N GLU A 211 28.48 3.02 -4.31
CA GLU A 211 29.84 3.56 -4.44
C GLU A 211 29.85 5.10 -4.56
N ARG A 212 28.81 5.66 -5.20
CA ARG A 212 28.62 7.11 -5.35
C ARG A 212 27.92 7.78 -4.16
N ASN A 213 27.56 7.03 -3.12
CA ASN A 213 26.76 7.47 -1.97
C ASN A 213 25.39 8.05 -2.36
N VAL A 214 24.83 7.63 -3.50
CA VAL A 214 23.44 7.95 -3.89
C VAL A 214 22.47 7.05 -3.13
N ILE A 215 22.82 5.79 -2.94
CA ILE A 215 22.14 4.89 -2.01
C ILE A 215 23.09 4.69 -0.82
N GLU A 216 22.69 5.18 0.35
CA GLU A 216 23.46 5.05 1.59
C GLU A 216 22.72 4.07 2.52
N ILE A 217 23.45 3.11 3.08
CA ILE A 217 22.92 2.21 4.10
C ILE A 217 23.70 2.47 5.38
N ALA A 218 22.99 2.85 6.45
CA ALA A 218 23.63 3.30 7.67
C ALA A 218 22.84 2.89 8.93
N PRO A 219 23.52 2.62 10.05
CA PRO A 219 22.83 2.41 11.32
C PRO A 219 22.17 3.70 11.79
N LEU A 220 21.09 3.58 12.56
CA LEU A 220 20.33 4.73 13.08
C LEU A 220 21.20 5.76 13.82
N ALA A 221 22.25 5.32 14.51
CA ALA A 221 23.17 6.20 15.24
C ALA A 221 23.84 7.27 14.33
N TYR A 222 24.03 6.97 13.04
CA TYR A 222 24.71 7.87 12.10
C TYR A 222 23.81 9.02 11.64
N MET A 223 22.52 9.00 11.99
CA MET A 223 21.59 10.09 11.71
C MET A 223 21.79 11.27 12.67
N ARG A 224 22.49 11.06 13.79
CA ARG A 224 22.70 12.10 14.80
C ARG A 224 23.48 13.29 14.21
N GLY A 225 22.94 14.49 14.40
CA GLY A 225 23.56 15.73 13.92
C GLY A 225 23.46 15.97 12.42
N ARG A 226 22.75 15.12 11.66
CA ARG A 226 22.49 15.32 10.24
C ARG A 226 21.20 16.11 10.00
N THR A 227 21.12 16.74 8.84
CA THR A 227 19.87 17.21 8.25
C THR A 227 19.75 16.53 6.90
N LEU A 228 18.66 15.81 6.69
CA LEU A 228 18.45 14.94 5.55
C LEU A 228 17.56 15.68 4.55
N ASN A 229 18.14 16.55 3.73
CA ASN A 229 17.47 17.23 2.61
C ASN A 229 17.55 16.40 1.33
N ASP A 230 16.58 16.61 0.43
CA ASP A 230 16.51 16.02 -0.92
C ASP A 230 16.69 14.50 -0.93
N SER A 231 16.15 13.83 0.09
CA SER A 231 16.38 12.43 0.40
C SER A 231 15.09 11.64 0.49
N PHE A 232 15.12 10.39 0.05
CA PHE A 232 14.14 9.39 0.46
C PHE A 232 14.74 8.52 1.59
N ILE A 233 14.18 8.59 2.78
CA ILE A 233 14.72 7.89 3.96
C ILE A 233 13.77 6.75 4.36
N ILE A 234 14.30 5.55 4.54
CA ILE A 234 13.55 4.40 5.06
C ILE A 234 14.15 4.00 6.40
N LEU A 235 13.37 4.06 7.47
CA LEU A 235 13.70 3.47 8.77
C LEU A 235 12.97 2.12 8.89
N ASP A 236 13.72 1.03 8.73
CA ASP A 236 13.20 -0.34 8.86
C ASP A 236 13.37 -0.88 10.29
N GLU A 237 12.52 -1.83 10.67
CA GLU A 237 12.40 -2.36 12.05
C GLU A 237 12.25 -1.28 13.13
N ALA A 238 11.43 -0.27 12.86
CA ALA A 238 11.25 0.87 13.74
C ALA A 238 10.74 0.51 15.14
N GLN A 239 10.12 -0.66 15.33
CA GLN A 239 9.70 -1.16 16.64
C GLN A 239 10.89 -1.32 17.61
N ASN A 240 12.10 -1.49 17.06
CA ASN A 240 13.36 -1.66 17.77
C ASN A 240 14.08 -0.32 18.03
N THR A 241 13.36 0.80 17.96
CA THR A 241 13.86 2.12 18.38
C THR A 241 13.33 2.49 19.76
N THR A 242 14.12 3.21 20.56
CA THR A 242 13.61 3.88 21.76
C THR A 242 12.87 5.17 21.40
N ARG A 243 12.14 5.76 22.35
CA ARG A 243 11.48 7.07 22.18
C ARG A 243 12.46 8.17 21.78
N GLU A 244 13.63 8.19 22.42
CA GLU A 244 14.68 9.17 22.18
C GLU A 244 15.27 9.01 20.78
N GLN A 245 15.50 7.76 20.35
CA GLN A 245 16.00 7.46 19.01
C GLN A 245 15.01 7.83 17.91
N MET A 246 13.72 7.51 18.11
CA MET A 246 12.66 7.88 17.18
C MET A 246 12.52 9.41 17.07
N LYS A 247 12.47 10.12 18.21
CA LYS A 247 12.44 11.59 18.22
C LYS A 247 13.69 12.19 17.57
N MET A 248 14.87 11.62 17.86
CA MET A 248 16.12 12.04 17.24
C MET A 248 16.02 11.94 15.72
N PHE A 249 15.58 10.78 15.20
CA PHE A 249 15.43 10.51 13.77
C PHE A 249 14.44 11.46 13.08
N LEU A 250 13.21 11.56 13.60
CA LEU A 250 12.16 12.38 12.99
C LEU A 250 12.58 13.86 12.88
N THR A 251 13.35 14.38 13.84
CA THR A 251 13.86 15.75 13.79
C THR A 251 15.04 15.96 12.82
N ARG A 252 15.52 14.92 12.12
CA ARG A 252 16.57 15.06 11.09
C ARG A 252 16.00 15.24 9.68
N ILE A 253 14.69 15.02 9.50
CA ILE A 253 14.03 15.13 8.20
C ILE A 253 14.06 16.59 7.76
N GLY A 254 14.66 16.83 6.59
CA GLY A 254 14.84 18.15 5.99
C GLY A 254 13.88 18.41 4.85
N PHE A 255 14.08 19.53 4.15
CA PHE A 255 13.23 19.90 3.01
C PHE A 255 13.47 19.00 1.80
N GLY A 256 12.43 18.83 0.98
CA GLY A 256 12.49 18.00 -0.23
C GLY A 256 12.69 16.52 0.06
N SER A 257 12.39 16.07 1.28
CA SER A 257 12.63 14.70 1.72
C SER A 257 11.35 14.01 2.13
N THR A 258 11.29 12.72 1.82
CA THR A 258 10.23 11.81 2.27
C THR A 258 10.83 10.77 3.20
N ALA A 259 10.24 10.59 4.37
CA ALA A 259 10.62 9.56 5.33
C ALA A 259 9.52 8.50 5.45
N VAL A 260 9.93 7.24 5.35
CA VAL A 260 9.05 6.08 5.53
C VAL A 260 9.58 5.23 6.67
N ILE A 261 8.77 5.08 7.71
CA ILE A 261 9.10 4.35 8.94
C ILE A 261 8.29 3.07 8.93
N THR A 262 8.95 1.92 8.89
CA THR A 262 8.29 0.61 8.84
C THR A 262 8.61 -0.23 10.06
N GLY A 263 7.62 -0.95 10.58
CA GLY A 263 7.85 -1.82 11.73
C GLY A 263 6.64 -2.69 12.08
N ASP A 264 6.86 -3.60 13.02
CA ASP A 264 5.81 -4.46 13.59
C ASP A 264 5.74 -4.24 15.11
N ALA A 265 4.67 -3.58 15.57
CA ALA A 265 4.48 -3.28 16.99
C ALA A 265 4.39 -4.53 17.89
N THR A 266 4.20 -5.72 17.32
CA THR A 266 4.14 -6.99 18.05
C THR A 266 5.50 -7.67 18.23
N GLN A 267 6.54 -7.26 17.50
CA GLN A 267 7.87 -7.89 17.47
C GLN A 267 8.96 -6.96 18.04
N ILE A 268 8.80 -6.54 19.30
CA ILE A 268 9.73 -5.62 19.96
C ILE A 268 10.88 -6.42 20.59
N ASP A 269 12.10 -6.21 20.10
CA ASP A 269 13.34 -6.85 20.60
C ASP A 269 14.11 -5.98 21.60
N LEU A 270 13.51 -4.89 22.08
CA LEU A 270 14.14 -3.99 23.05
C LEU A 270 14.30 -4.66 24.43
N PRO A 271 15.32 -4.27 25.21
CA PRO A 271 15.48 -4.74 26.59
C PRO A 271 14.20 -4.52 27.41
N ARG A 272 13.84 -5.53 28.22
CA ARG A 272 12.62 -5.51 29.05
C ARG A 272 12.49 -4.19 29.82
N GLY A 273 11.32 -3.58 29.73
CA GLY A 273 10.99 -2.30 30.38
C GLY A 273 11.30 -1.05 29.54
N THR A 274 11.98 -1.20 28.40
CA THR A 274 12.24 -0.08 27.48
C THR A 274 11.04 0.15 26.57
N PRO A 275 10.38 1.33 26.60
CA PRO A 275 9.25 1.59 25.72
C PRO A 275 9.71 1.81 24.28
N SER A 276 9.03 1.14 23.33
CA SER A 276 9.27 1.34 21.90
C SER A 276 8.89 2.76 21.46
N GLY A 277 9.74 3.35 20.62
CA GLY A 277 9.52 4.64 19.98
C GLY A 277 8.36 4.58 18.97
N LEU A 278 8.22 3.46 18.25
CA LEU A 278 7.15 3.27 17.28
C LEU A 278 5.77 3.30 17.96
N THR A 279 5.58 2.51 19.02
CA THR A 279 4.29 2.46 19.74
C THR A 279 3.97 3.77 20.45
N HIS A 280 4.99 4.54 20.83
CA HIS A 280 4.80 5.87 21.39
C HIS A 280 4.37 6.88 20.33
N VAL A 281 5.01 6.90 19.16
CA VAL A 281 4.69 7.82 18.06
C VAL A 281 3.26 7.65 17.57
N MET A 282 2.77 6.42 17.49
CA MET A 282 1.37 6.13 17.14
C MET A 282 0.35 6.87 18.02
N LYS A 283 0.71 7.26 19.24
CA LYS A 283 -0.17 8.00 20.16
C LYS A 283 0.05 9.52 20.10
N VAL A 284 1.20 9.95 19.62
CA VAL A 284 1.65 11.35 19.71
C VAL A 284 1.45 12.08 18.39
N LEU A 285 1.54 11.37 17.25
CA LEU A 285 1.52 11.96 15.91
C LEU A 285 0.24 11.66 15.12
N ASP A 286 -0.81 11.13 15.76
CA ASP A 286 -2.07 10.73 15.08
C ASP A 286 -2.76 11.91 14.39
N ASP A 287 -2.72 13.10 15.00
CA ASP A 287 -3.38 14.32 14.52
C ASP A 287 -2.44 15.30 13.80
N VAL A 288 -1.22 14.89 13.44
CA VAL A 288 -0.23 15.79 12.83
C VAL A 288 -0.38 15.78 11.31
N GLU A 289 -0.72 16.93 10.74
CA GLU A 289 -0.82 17.10 9.28
C GLU A 289 0.52 16.81 8.57
N GLY A 290 0.45 16.15 7.41
CA GLY A 290 1.63 15.73 6.66
C GLY A 290 2.29 14.44 7.17
N ILE A 291 1.69 13.79 8.17
CA ILE A 291 2.09 12.47 8.66
C ILE A 291 0.98 11.45 8.38
N SER A 292 1.34 10.31 7.79
CA SER A 292 0.41 9.21 7.56
C SER A 292 0.71 8.00 8.44
N LEU A 293 -0.34 7.35 8.94
CA LEU A 293 -0.26 6.09 9.70
C LEU A 293 -1.07 5.03 8.93
N THR A 294 -0.39 4.03 8.37
CA THR A 294 -1.03 2.89 7.69
C THR A 294 -0.83 1.61 8.48
N TYR A 295 -1.95 1.00 8.85
CA TYR A 295 -1.98 -0.25 9.64
C TYR A 295 -2.27 -1.45 8.75
N PHE A 296 -1.28 -2.31 8.57
CA PHE A 296 -1.41 -3.58 7.90
C PHE A 296 -1.92 -4.67 8.85
N GLN A 297 -2.79 -5.53 8.32
CA GLN A 297 -3.38 -6.67 9.01
C GLN A 297 -2.90 -7.98 8.39
N ALA A 298 -3.17 -9.10 9.06
CA ALA A 298 -2.83 -10.43 8.55
C ALA A 298 -3.43 -10.72 7.16
N LYS A 299 -4.61 -10.16 6.84
CA LYS A 299 -5.25 -10.27 5.53
C LYS A 299 -4.47 -9.59 4.39
N ASP A 300 -3.58 -8.66 4.72
CA ASP A 300 -2.75 -7.95 3.73
C ASP A 300 -1.46 -8.72 3.42
N VAL A 301 -1.23 -9.87 4.07
CA VAL A 301 -0.08 -10.73 3.85
C VAL A 301 -0.22 -11.42 2.51
N VAL A 302 0.71 -11.14 1.60
CA VAL A 302 0.77 -11.78 0.29
C VAL A 302 1.89 -12.79 0.32
N ARG A 303 1.54 -14.07 0.50
CA ARG A 303 2.48 -15.18 0.44
C ARG A 303 2.07 -16.16 -0.65
N HIS A 304 3.02 -16.97 -1.06
CA HIS A 304 2.72 -18.10 -1.94
C HIS A 304 1.70 -19.04 -1.26
N PRO A 305 0.68 -19.57 -1.97
CA PRO A 305 -0.37 -20.39 -1.36
C PRO A 305 0.15 -21.57 -0.53
N LEU A 306 1.25 -22.19 -0.97
CA LEU A 306 1.92 -23.26 -0.20
C LEU A 306 2.48 -22.77 1.15
N VAL A 307 3.10 -21.58 1.17
CA VAL A 307 3.66 -21.00 2.41
C VAL A 307 2.53 -20.67 3.38
N GLN A 308 1.40 -20.18 2.88
CA GLN A 308 0.21 -19.95 3.72
C GLN A 308 -0.28 -21.25 4.36
N LYS A 309 -0.43 -22.33 3.57
CA LYS A 309 -0.80 -23.66 4.10
C LYS A 309 0.17 -24.18 5.16
N ILE A 310 1.47 -23.94 4.99
CA ILE A 310 2.49 -24.31 5.99
C ILE A 310 2.27 -23.54 7.28
N VAL A 311 2.08 -22.22 7.21
CA VAL A 311 1.84 -21.37 8.40
C VAL A 311 0.57 -21.80 9.13
N GLU A 312 -0.51 -22.05 8.40
CA GLU A 312 -1.78 -22.53 8.96
C GLU A 312 -1.64 -23.89 9.65
N ALA A 313 -0.85 -24.81 9.08
CA ALA A 313 -0.60 -26.11 9.68
C ALA A 313 0.18 -26.02 11.02
N TYR A 314 1.18 -25.14 11.11
CA TYR A 314 1.90 -24.90 12.36
C TYR A 314 1.02 -24.22 13.41
N ALA A 315 0.25 -23.19 13.02
CA ALA A 315 -0.66 -22.50 13.94
C ALA A 315 -1.71 -23.45 14.53
N ALA A 316 -2.28 -24.35 13.72
CA ALA A 316 -3.22 -25.36 14.19
C ALA A 316 -2.59 -26.33 15.20
N PHE A 317 -1.34 -26.76 14.97
CA PHE A 317 -0.62 -27.64 15.89
C PHE A 317 -0.30 -26.95 17.23
N ASP A 318 0.14 -25.70 17.19
CA ASP A 318 0.44 -24.91 18.40
C ASP A 318 -0.84 -24.67 19.23
N ASP A 319 -1.98 -24.40 18.57
CA ASP A 319 -3.29 -24.24 19.22
C ASP A 319 -3.81 -25.55 19.86
N GLU A 320 -3.55 -26.70 19.24
CA GLU A 320 -3.88 -28.02 19.80
C GLU A 320 -2.99 -28.37 21.00
N THR A 321 -1.71 -28.00 20.96
CA THR A 321 -0.74 -28.29 22.03
C THR A 321 -0.93 -27.36 23.24
N ALA A 322 -1.55 -26.19 23.04
CA ALA A 322 -1.87 -25.24 24.10
C ALA A 322 -3.19 -25.53 24.84
N ARG A 323 -3.98 -26.52 24.39
CA ARG A 323 -5.22 -26.99 25.03
C ARG A 323 -4.97 -28.19 25.95
#